data_AF-A0A1Y2G7U7-F1
#
_entry.id   AF-A0A1Y2G7U7-F1
#
_cell.length_a   1.000
_cell.length_b   1.000
_cell.length_c   1.000
_cell.angle_alpha   90.00
_cell.angle_beta   90.00
_cell.angle_gamma   90.00
#
_symmetry.space_group_name_H-M   'P 1'
#
loop_
_entity.id
_entity.type
_entity.pdbx_description
1 polymer ?
#
loop_
_entity_poly.entity_id
_entity_poly.type
_entity_poly.pdbx_seq_one_letter_code
_entity_poly.pdbx_strand_id
1 'polypeptide(L)'
;MQPTLPYTTLTHEVGHWLGLYHTFEAPAGKDPCLEPNDPTHGDRLVDTPRWSDKGPESSRDCYDWTQVKPACSGKYSLADIKKSVGNFLSYSYFACRKSFTTGQLNKMYQTATLIRKFKPTCAKLS
;
A
#
# COMPACT_ATOMS: atom_id res chain seq x y z
N MET A 1 26.09 4.29 17.29
CA MET A 1 25.28 3.99 16.09
C MET A 1 24.29 2.90 16.47
N GLN A 2 22.99 3.22 16.59
CA GLN A 2 21.98 2.17 16.77
C GLN A 2 21.68 1.50 15.42
N PRO A 3 21.54 0.17 15.37
CA PRO A 3 21.21 -0.54 14.15
C PRO A 3 19.77 -0.19 13.75
N THR A 4 19.60 0.50 12.63
CA THR A 4 18.28 0.78 12.05
C THR A 4 17.71 -0.50 11.45
N LEU A 5 16.99 -1.29 12.25
CA LEU A 5 16.13 -2.34 11.72
C LEU A 5 15.15 -1.70 10.71
N PRO A 6 14.89 -2.30 9.54
CA PRO A 6 13.95 -1.76 8.56
C PRO A 6 12.52 -1.90 9.12
N TYR A 7 12.09 -0.92 9.91
CA TYR A 7 10.88 -0.93 10.75
C TYR A 7 9.59 -1.29 10.01
N THR A 8 9.56 -1.23 8.68
CA THR A 8 8.35 -1.43 7.89
C THR A 8 8.38 -2.69 7.02
N THR A 9 9.50 -3.41 6.93
CA THR A 9 9.55 -4.66 6.13
C THR A 9 8.67 -5.72 6.77
N LEU A 10 8.81 -5.96 8.07
CA LEU A 10 7.92 -6.90 8.75
C LEU A 10 6.45 -6.48 8.62
N THR A 11 6.13 -5.19 8.75
CA THR A 11 4.78 -4.67 8.56
C THR A 11 4.23 -4.94 7.15
N HIS A 12 5.06 -4.81 6.12
CA HIS A 12 4.73 -5.15 4.73
C HIS A 12 4.38 -6.63 4.58
N GLU A 13 5.26 -7.52 5.08
CA GLU A 13 5.04 -8.97 4.99
C GLU A 13 3.81 -9.42 5.80
N VAL A 14 3.54 -8.82 6.96
CA VAL A 14 2.31 -9.06 7.73
C VAL A 14 1.08 -8.60 6.95
N GLY A 15 1.17 -7.51 6.18
CA GLY A 15 0.13 -7.08 5.24
C GLY A 15 -0.21 -8.18 4.23
N HIS A 16 0.80 -8.79 3.60
CA HIS A 16 0.62 -9.93 2.69
C HIS A 16 0.02 -11.15 3.38
N TRP A 17 0.51 -11.47 4.58
CA TRP A 17 -0.02 -12.59 5.36
C TRP A 17 -1.52 -12.40 5.69
N LEU A 18 -1.95 -11.14 5.82
CA LEU A 18 -3.34 -10.71 6.01
C LEU A 18 -4.10 -10.39 4.70
N GLY A 19 -3.57 -10.83 3.56
CA GLY A 19 -4.30 -10.85 2.29
C GLY A 19 -4.31 -9.53 1.53
N LEU A 20 -3.35 -8.64 1.80
CA LEU A 20 -3.11 -7.45 0.99
C LEU A 20 -2.13 -7.74 -0.15
N TYR A 21 -2.35 -7.10 -1.30
CA TYR A 21 -1.44 -7.09 -2.43
C TYR A 21 -0.60 -5.81 -2.44
N HIS A 22 0.42 -5.76 -3.29
CA HIS A 22 1.15 -4.51 -3.53
C HIS A 22 0.22 -3.46 -4.12
N THR A 23 0.39 -2.19 -3.77
CA THR A 23 -0.46 -1.08 -4.30
C THR A 23 -0.29 -0.85 -5.82
N PHE A 24 0.67 -1.54 -6.43
CA PHE A 24 0.98 -1.52 -7.86
C PHE A 24 0.75 -2.89 -8.51
N GLU A 25 -0.01 -3.78 -7.86
CA GLU A 25 -0.35 -5.10 -8.39
C GLU A 25 -1.07 -4.97 -9.74
N ALA A 26 -0.74 -5.84 -10.68
CA ALA A 26 -1.42 -5.95 -11.98
C ALA A 26 -1.17 -7.35 -12.58
N PRO A 27 -2.03 -7.81 -13.51
CA PRO A 27 -1.77 -9.03 -14.25
C PRO A 27 -0.40 -9.00 -14.96
N ALA A 28 0.21 -10.16 -15.14
CA ALA A 28 1.54 -10.26 -15.76
C ALA A 28 1.58 -9.55 -17.13
N GLY A 29 2.54 -8.64 -17.30
CA GLY A 29 2.73 -7.86 -18.53
C GLY A 29 1.74 -6.70 -18.71
N LYS A 30 0.88 -6.41 -17.73
CA LYS A 30 0.02 -5.23 -17.72
C LYS A 30 0.64 -4.09 -16.95
N ASP A 31 0.28 -2.87 -17.36
CA ASP A 31 0.63 -1.64 -16.66
C ASP A 31 -0.43 -1.38 -15.57
N PRO A 32 -0.08 -1.38 -14.28
CA PRO A 32 -1.04 -1.11 -13.21
C PRO A 32 -1.72 0.27 -13.34
N CYS A 33 -1.10 1.21 -14.05
CA CYS A 33 -1.70 2.53 -14.32
C CYS A 33 -2.86 2.48 -15.32
N LEU A 34 -2.98 1.41 -16.10
CA LEU A 34 -4.05 1.21 -17.08
C LEU A 34 -5.18 0.32 -16.57
N GLU A 35 -4.96 -0.38 -15.46
CA GLU A 35 -5.98 -1.24 -14.86
C GLU A 35 -7.06 -0.40 -14.15
N PRO A 36 -8.30 -0.94 -14.01
CA PRO A 36 -9.33 -0.34 -13.17
C PRO A 36 -8.93 -0.28 -11.69
N ASN A 37 -9.37 0.77 -10.97
CA ASN A 37 -9.20 0.86 -9.52
C ASN A 37 -10.44 0.35 -8.79
N ASP A 38 -10.66 -0.96 -8.81
CA ASP A 38 -11.89 -1.59 -8.31
C ASP A 38 -11.63 -2.84 -7.46
N PRO A 39 -12.64 -3.43 -6.81
CA PRO A 39 -12.46 -4.61 -5.94
C PRO A 39 -12.04 -5.91 -6.65
N THR A 40 -11.86 -5.90 -7.97
CA THR A 40 -11.54 -7.08 -8.79
C THR A 40 -10.20 -6.99 -9.52
N HIS A 41 -9.68 -5.77 -9.72
CA HIS A 41 -8.40 -5.49 -10.37
C HIS A 41 -7.34 -5.01 -9.39
N GLY A 42 -6.08 -5.01 -9.84
CA GLY A 42 -4.93 -4.58 -9.08
C GLY A 42 -4.87 -5.13 -7.66
N ASP A 43 -4.76 -4.25 -6.66
CA ASP A 43 -4.71 -4.62 -5.25
C ASP A 43 -6.08 -4.88 -4.61
N ARG A 44 -7.15 -4.74 -5.41
CA ARG A 44 -8.56 -4.98 -5.07
C ARG A 44 -9.12 -4.03 -4.01
N LEU A 45 -8.56 -2.82 -3.90
CA LEU A 45 -9.00 -1.79 -2.97
C LEU A 45 -9.21 -0.47 -3.69
N VAL A 46 -10.43 0.08 -3.60
CA VAL A 46 -10.78 1.34 -4.28
C VAL A 46 -10.14 2.57 -3.64
N ASP A 47 -9.67 2.46 -2.40
CA ASP A 47 -9.10 3.56 -1.64
C ASP A 47 -7.57 3.63 -1.71
N THR A 48 -6.91 2.72 -2.40
CA THR A 48 -5.51 2.84 -2.81
C THR A 48 -5.48 3.40 -4.23
N PRO A 49 -4.82 4.54 -4.47
CA PRO A 49 -4.68 5.05 -5.83
C PRO A 49 -3.83 4.08 -6.67
N ARG A 50 -4.15 3.97 -7.96
CA ARG A 50 -3.32 3.21 -8.92
C ARG A 50 -1.89 3.73 -8.89
N TRP A 51 -0.94 2.80 -8.90
CA TRP A 51 0.48 3.13 -8.79
C TRP A 51 1.31 2.17 -9.63
N SER A 52 2.50 2.61 -10.04
CA SER A 52 3.51 1.77 -10.68
C SER A 52 4.80 1.82 -9.87
N ASP A 53 5.43 0.66 -9.66
CA ASP A 53 6.78 0.58 -9.10
C ASP A 53 7.87 0.72 -10.18
N LYS A 54 7.47 0.86 -11.45
CA LYS A 54 8.33 0.94 -12.63
C LYS A 54 8.16 2.26 -13.35
N GLY A 55 9.24 2.70 -14.00
CA GLY A 55 9.26 3.87 -14.87
C GLY A 55 9.99 5.07 -14.26
N PRO A 56 10.36 6.05 -15.09
CA PRO A 56 11.18 7.20 -14.69
C PRO A 56 10.49 8.12 -13.68
N GLU A 57 9.17 8.02 -13.55
CA GLU A 57 8.37 8.83 -12.61
C GLU A 57 7.96 8.06 -11.35
N SER A 58 8.39 6.80 -11.19
CA SER A 58 8.13 6.01 -9.98
C SER A 58 8.96 6.54 -8.81
N SER A 59 8.46 7.58 -8.14
CA SER A 59 9.10 8.08 -6.93
C SER A 59 8.84 7.14 -5.75
N ARG A 60 9.91 6.86 -5.02
CA ARG A 60 9.96 5.99 -3.84
C ARG A 60 10.39 6.75 -2.59
N ASP A 61 10.73 8.03 -2.77
CA ASP A 61 11.22 8.90 -1.72
C ASP A 61 10.10 9.82 -1.21
N CYS A 62 10.33 10.40 -0.04
CA CYS A 62 9.41 11.30 0.65
C CYS A 62 10.18 12.46 1.30
N TYR A 63 11.43 12.67 0.90
CA TYR A 63 12.31 13.66 1.50
C TYR A 63 12.05 15.04 0.92
N ASP A 64 11.65 15.12 -0.35
CA ASP A 64 11.24 16.35 -1.01
C ASP A 64 10.00 16.12 -1.90
N TRP A 65 8.82 16.41 -1.35
CA TRP A 65 7.54 16.27 -2.05
C TRP A 65 7.40 17.12 -3.32
N THR A 66 8.30 18.08 -3.56
CA THR A 66 8.30 18.86 -4.82
C THR A 66 8.91 18.08 -5.99
N GLN A 67 9.71 17.06 -5.69
CA GLN A 67 10.36 16.19 -6.70
C GLN A 67 9.60 14.87 -6.91
N VAL A 68 8.75 14.49 -5.95
CA VAL A 68 7.92 13.29 -6.02
C VAL A 68 6.81 13.49 -7.06
N LYS A 69 6.90 12.73 -8.15
CA LYS A 69 5.89 12.67 -9.20
C LYS A 69 4.95 11.48 -9.00
N PRO A 70 3.70 11.55 -9.49
CA PRO A 70 2.85 10.37 -9.55
C PRO A 70 3.45 9.36 -10.54
N ALA A 71 3.45 8.07 -10.15
CA ALA A 71 3.99 7.00 -11.01
C ALA A 71 3.09 6.67 -12.23
N CYS A 72 1.85 7.15 -12.22
CA CYS A 72 0.86 6.95 -13.28
C CYS A 72 0.47 8.28 -13.92
N SER A 73 0.23 8.28 -15.22
CA SER A 73 -0.30 9.45 -15.92
C SER A 73 -1.72 9.80 -15.44
N GLY A 74 -2.03 11.09 -15.41
CA GLY A 74 -3.33 11.60 -14.95
C GLY A 74 -3.22 12.60 -13.81
N LYS A 75 -4.38 13.07 -13.32
CA LYS A 75 -4.46 14.04 -12.22
C LYS A 75 -4.44 13.31 -10.88
N TYR A 76 -3.28 13.25 -10.25
CA TYR A 76 -3.12 12.83 -8.86
C TYR A 76 -2.94 14.05 -7.97
N SER A 77 -3.66 14.11 -6.86
CA SER A 77 -3.41 15.13 -5.85
C SER A 77 -2.12 14.81 -5.08
N LEU A 78 -1.54 15.80 -4.41
CA LEU A 78 -0.44 15.56 -3.47
C LEU A 78 -0.83 14.55 -2.37
N ALA A 79 -2.10 14.51 -1.99
CA ALA A 79 -2.60 13.55 -1.02
C ALA A 79 -2.54 12.11 -1.56
N ASP A 80 -2.89 11.89 -2.83
CA ASP A 80 -2.81 10.57 -3.47
C ASP A 80 -1.37 10.09 -3.57
N ILE A 81 -0.46 10.98 -3.99
CA ILE A 81 0.98 10.69 -4.07
C ILE A 81 1.52 10.30 -2.69
N LYS A 82 1.22 11.10 -1.66
CA LYS A 82 1.61 10.80 -0.28
C LYS A 82 1.03 9.48 0.22
N LYS A 83 -0.21 9.17 -0.16
CA LYS A 83 -0.88 7.91 0.22
C LYS A 83 -0.19 6.71 -0.42
N SER A 84 0.17 6.79 -1.69
CA SER A 84 0.87 5.71 -2.40
C SER A 84 2.29 5.51 -1.89
N VAL A 85 3.08 6.59 -1.77
CA VAL A 85 4.46 6.51 -1.24
C VAL A 85 4.46 6.08 0.24
N GLY A 86 3.50 6.57 1.01
CA GLY A 86 3.34 6.28 2.43
C GLY A 86 2.73 4.91 2.75
N ASN A 87 2.26 4.17 1.75
CA ASN A 87 1.61 2.89 1.98
C ASN A 87 2.63 1.82 2.40
N PHE A 88 2.29 1.01 3.41
CA PHE A 88 3.14 -0.13 3.80
C PHE A 88 3.31 -1.15 2.67
N LEU A 89 2.35 -1.30 1.75
CA LEU A 89 2.39 -2.21 0.61
C LEU A 89 3.06 -1.61 -0.64
N SER A 90 3.64 -0.41 -0.53
CA SER A 90 4.51 0.14 -1.58
C SER A 90 5.94 -0.39 -1.47
N TYR A 91 6.71 -0.20 -2.54
CA TYR A 91 8.17 -0.38 -2.59
C TYR A 91 8.94 0.93 -2.33
N SER A 92 8.29 1.92 -1.73
CA SER A 92 8.94 3.14 -1.26
C SER A 92 9.98 2.84 -0.17
N TYR A 93 10.88 3.79 0.08
CA TYR A 93 11.88 3.64 1.14
C TYR A 93 11.22 3.35 2.50
N PHE A 94 11.88 2.54 3.32
CA PHE A 94 11.37 2.17 4.65
C PHE A 94 11.04 3.39 5.51
N ALA A 95 11.77 4.49 5.36
CA ALA A 95 11.53 5.74 6.09
C ALA A 95 10.21 6.42 5.69
N CYS A 96 9.71 6.14 4.49
CA CYS A 96 8.54 6.77 3.88
C CYS A 96 7.23 6.03 4.15
N ARG A 97 7.28 4.71 4.36
CA ARG A 97 6.09 3.89 4.61
C ARG A 97 5.56 4.11 6.03
N LYS A 98 4.30 4.53 6.18
CA LYS A 98 3.71 4.96 7.47
C LYS A 98 2.32 4.41 7.78
N SER A 99 1.54 3.98 6.79
CA SER A 99 0.13 3.66 7.02
C SER A 99 -0.44 2.60 6.08
N PHE A 100 -1.49 1.93 6.56
CA PHE A 100 -2.48 1.26 5.72
C PHE A 100 -3.67 2.19 5.47
N THR A 101 -4.44 1.94 4.41
CA THR A 101 -5.73 2.59 4.17
C THR A 101 -6.85 1.96 5.01
N THR A 102 -8.00 2.62 5.11
CA THR A 102 -9.18 2.03 5.77
C THR A 102 -9.62 0.73 5.08
N GLY A 103 -9.62 0.70 3.75
CA GLY A 103 -9.90 -0.50 2.97
C GLY A 103 -8.94 -1.65 3.26
N GLN A 104 -7.63 -1.34 3.34
CA GLN A 104 -6.60 -2.31 3.72
C GLN A 104 -6.84 -2.88 5.12
N LEU A 105 -7.09 -2.03 6.13
CA LEU A 105 -7.36 -2.48 7.49
C LEU A 105 -8.61 -3.37 7.57
N ASN A 106 -9.68 -3.01 6.87
CA ASN A 106 -10.89 -3.82 6.79
C ASN A 106 -10.62 -5.19 6.16
N LYS A 107 -9.86 -5.23 5.06
CA LYS A 107 -9.46 -6.47 4.40
C LYS A 107 -8.60 -7.35 5.31
N MET A 108 -7.64 -6.75 6.01
CA MET A 108 -6.79 -7.45 6.98
C MET A 108 -7.63 -8.07 8.10
N TYR A 109 -8.60 -7.33 8.65
CA TYR A 109 -9.51 -7.84 9.67
C TYR A 109 -10.39 -9.00 9.16
N GLN A 110 -10.91 -8.88 7.94
CA GLN A 110 -11.67 -9.96 7.29
C GLN A 110 -10.79 -11.20 7.08
N THR A 111 -9.56 -11.05 6.58
CA THR A 111 -8.64 -12.19 6.40
C THR A 111 -8.28 -12.82 7.74
N ALA A 112 -7.97 -12.02 8.76
CA ALA A 112 -7.66 -12.47 10.11
C ALA A 112 -8.78 -13.35 10.70
N THR A 113 -10.03 -12.88 10.61
CA THR A 113 -11.18 -13.54 11.23
C THR A 113 -11.73 -14.70 10.39
N LEU A 114 -11.90 -14.49 9.08
CA LEU A 114 -12.57 -15.46 8.20
C LEU A 114 -11.64 -16.55 7.70
N ILE A 115 -10.38 -16.21 7.41
CA ILE A 115 -9.41 -17.14 6.80
C ILE A 115 -8.45 -17.69 7.85
N ARG A 116 -7.81 -16.82 8.64
CA ARG A 116 -6.85 -17.22 9.68
C ARG A 116 -7.50 -17.68 10.98
N LYS A 117 -8.83 -17.56 11.09
CA LYS A 117 -9.64 -18.01 12.23
C LYS A 117 -9.25 -17.39 13.57
N PHE A 118 -8.70 -16.17 13.55
CA PHE A 118 -8.54 -15.40 14.77
C PHE A 118 -9.92 -15.06 15.34
N LYS A 119 -10.08 -15.32 16.63
CA LYS A 119 -11.27 -14.90 17.38
C LYS A 119 -10.99 -13.51 17.92
N PRO A 120 -11.74 -12.48 17.49
CA PRO A 120 -11.60 -11.16 18.06
C PRO A 120 -11.92 -11.25 19.56
N THR A 121 -10.90 -11.07 20.40
CA THR A 121 -11.11 -10.83 21.82
C THR A 121 -11.38 -9.35 21.96
N CYS A 122 -12.58 -8.91 21.59
CA CYS A 122 -13.03 -7.58 21.94
C CYS A 122 -13.19 -7.53 23.47
N ALA A 123 -12.14 -7.15 24.20
CA ALA A 123 -12.39 -6.25 25.30
C ALA A 123 -12.98 -5.00 24.65
N LYS A 124 -14.16 -4.56 25.10
CA LYS A 124 -14.68 -3.23 24.74
C LYS A 124 -13.51 -2.26 24.86
N LEU A 125 -13.13 -1.61 23.77
CA LEU A 125 -12.40 -0.36 23.86
C LEU A 125 -13.43 0.63 24.43
N SER A 126 -13.51 0.67 25.76
CA SER A 126 -14.18 1.71 26.51
C SER A 126 -13.44 3.03 26.35
#